data_AF-A0A455AY89-F1
#
_entry.id   AF-A0A455AY89-F1
#
_cell.length_a   1.000
_cell.length_b   1.000
_cell.length_c   1.000
_cell.angle_alpha   90.00
_cell.angle_beta   90.00
_cell.angle_gamma   90.00
#
_symmetry.space_group_name_H-M   'P 1'
#
loop_
_entity.id
_entity.type
_entity.pdbx_description
1 polymer ?
#
loop_
_entity_poly.entity_id
_entity_poly.type
_entity_poly.pdbx_seq_one_letter_code
_entity_poly.pdbx_strand_id
1 'polypeptide(L)'
;MPGFDYKFLEKPKRRLLCPLCGKPMREPVQVSTCGHRFCDTCLQEFLSEGVFKCPEDQLPLDYAKIYPDPELEVQVLGLPIRCIHSEEGCRWSGPLRHLQGHLNTCSFNVVPCPNRCPAKLSRRDLPAHLQHDCPKRRLKCEFCGCDFSGEAFESHEGVCPQESVYCENKCGARMMRRLLAQHATSECPKRTQPCTYCTKEFVFDTIQSHQYQCPRLPVPCPNQCGVGTMAREDLPGHLKDSCSTALVLCPFKDSGCKHRCPKLAMARHVEESVKPHLAMMCALVSRQRQELQELRRELEELSVGSDGVLIWKIGSYGRRLQEAKAKPNLECFSPAFYTHKYGYKLQVSAFLNGNGSDRRKFSHQYSTLKIQTTKRATSHATDHITYYFHLPEVLKFQNVRDPRFSVTDSPWSESGITLNWTSSEGQRTILNHQIPPSPLQPCLGRGPVSQVPSRG
;
A
#
# COMPACT_ATOMS: atom_id res chain seq x y z
N MET A 1 42.56 -59.13 43.09
CA MET A 1 43.22 -58.72 41.82
C MET A 1 44.55 -59.45 41.72
N PRO A 2 44.80 -60.20 40.64
CA PRO A 2 46.04 -60.97 40.49
C PRO A 2 47.23 -60.05 40.17
N GLY A 3 48.34 -60.21 40.89
CA GLY A 3 49.64 -59.57 40.64
C GLY A 3 49.66 -58.03 40.46
N PHE A 4 50.82 -57.49 40.12
CA PHE A 4 50.98 -56.09 39.69
C PHE A 4 51.15 -55.99 38.18
N ASP A 5 50.33 -55.16 37.53
CA ASP A 5 50.34 -54.95 36.07
C ASP A 5 50.71 -53.50 35.76
N TYR A 6 51.99 -53.17 35.95
CA TYR A 6 52.53 -51.82 35.72
C TYR A 6 53.66 -51.85 34.69
N LYS A 7 53.98 -50.68 34.14
CA LYS A 7 55.14 -50.51 33.26
C LYS A 7 56.42 -50.43 34.09
N PHE A 8 57.05 -51.58 34.30
CA PHE A 8 58.35 -51.69 34.96
C PHE A 8 59.47 -51.12 34.08
N LEU A 9 60.42 -50.42 34.69
CA LEU A 9 61.61 -49.91 33.99
C LEU A 9 62.59 -51.03 33.62
N GLU A 10 62.63 -52.07 34.44
CA GLU A 10 63.47 -53.25 34.27
C GLU A 10 62.60 -54.51 34.30
N LYS A 11 63.00 -55.55 33.57
CA LYS A 11 62.29 -56.83 33.60
C LYS A 11 62.42 -57.46 35.00
N PRO A 12 61.31 -57.68 35.74
CA PRO A 12 61.38 -58.28 37.07
C PRO A 12 62.01 -59.67 37.02
N LYS A 13 62.81 -60.00 38.03
CA LYS A 13 63.44 -61.33 38.15
C LYS A 13 62.35 -62.40 38.29
N ARG A 14 62.55 -63.58 37.69
CA ARG A 14 61.58 -64.71 37.73
C ARG A 14 61.11 -65.05 39.15
N ARG A 15 62.00 -64.95 40.15
CA ARG A 15 61.68 -65.20 41.57
C ARG A 15 60.62 -64.27 42.18
N LEU A 16 60.41 -63.09 41.58
CA LEU A 16 59.42 -62.10 42.02
C LEU A 16 58.08 -62.25 41.29
N LEU A 17 58.02 -63.13 40.27
CA LEU A 17 56.83 -63.36 39.45
C LEU A 17 56.02 -64.52 40.01
N CYS A 18 54.71 -64.35 40.09
CA CYS A 18 53.79 -65.42 40.45
C CYS A 18 53.74 -66.48 39.33
N PRO A 19 53.88 -67.77 39.66
CA PRO A 19 53.71 -68.85 38.68
C PRO A 19 52.32 -68.90 38.03
N LEU A 20 51.27 -68.53 38.77
CA LEU A 20 49.89 -68.61 38.31
C LEU A 20 49.50 -67.46 37.37
N CYS A 21 49.87 -66.22 37.70
CA CYS A 21 49.49 -65.05 36.89
C CYS A 21 50.63 -64.46 36.03
N GLY A 22 51.86 -64.95 36.19
CA GLY A 22 53.04 -64.49 35.44
C GLY A 22 53.50 -63.05 35.75
N LYS A 23 52.83 -62.35 36.69
CA LYS A 23 53.08 -60.95 37.06
C LYS A 23 53.83 -60.86 38.40
N PRO A 24 54.50 -59.74 38.72
CA PRO A 24 55.07 -59.51 40.03
C PRO A 24 54.05 -59.72 41.15
N MET A 25 54.44 -60.47 42.19
CA MET A 25 53.51 -60.96 43.20
C MET A 25 52.89 -59.83 44.01
N ARG A 26 51.56 -59.80 44.09
CA ARG A 26 50.81 -58.92 45.00
C ARG A 26 50.48 -59.73 46.26
N GLU A 27 50.77 -59.16 47.43
CA GLU A 27 50.56 -59.81 48.72
C GLU A 27 51.13 -61.25 48.68
N PRO A 28 52.46 -61.39 48.49
CA PRO A 28 53.07 -62.69 48.29
C PRO A 28 52.88 -63.58 49.50
N VAL A 29 52.47 -64.83 49.26
CA VAL A 29 52.35 -65.89 50.25
C VAL A 29 53.32 -67.01 49.92
N GLN A 30 53.94 -67.58 50.95
CA GLN A 30 54.83 -68.73 50.86
C GLN A 30 54.18 -69.95 51.49
N VAL A 31 54.24 -71.08 50.76
CA VAL A 31 53.81 -72.39 51.27
C VAL A 31 54.98 -73.03 52.02
N SER A 32 54.84 -73.32 53.32
CA SER A 32 55.96 -73.83 54.12
C SER A 32 56.38 -75.27 53.77
N THR A 33 55.48 -76.08 53.21
CA THR A 33 55.76 -77.48 52.84
C THR A 33 56.69 -77.63 51.63
N CYS A 34 56.69 -76.65 50.72
CA CYS A 34 57.48 -76.70 49.49
C CYS A 34 58.30 -75.44 49.18
N GLY A 35 58.08 -74.33 49.89
CA GLY A 35 58.79 -73.08 49.70
C GLY A 35 58.36 -72.28 48.45
N HIS A 36 57.36 -72.74 47.69
CA HIS A 36 56.82 -72.02 46.55
C HIS A 36 56.02 -70.78 46.97
N ARG A 37 56.05 -69.76 46.12
CA ARG A 37 55.49 -68.44 46.40
C ARG A 37 54.48 -68.03 45.33
N PHE A 38 53.36 -67.45 45.77
CA PHE A 38 52.26 -67.06 44.91
C PHE A 38 51.69 -65.71 45.36
N CYS A 39 50.84 -65.06 44.54
CA CYS A 39 49.99 -64.00 45.08
C CYS A 39 48.92 -64.65 45.97
N ASP A 40 48.56 -64.02 47.08
CA ASP A 40 47.50 -64.51 47.98
C ASP A 40 46.21 -64.83 47.19
N THR A 41 45.69 -63.84 46.47
CA THR A 41 44.48 -64.00 45.65
C THR A 41 44.59 -65.10 44.58
N CYS A 42 45.73 -65.24 43.90
CA CYS A 42 45.89 -66.29 42.88
C CYS A 42 45.89 -67.70 43.49
N LEU A 43 46.55 -67.87 44.65
CA LEU A 43 46.58 -69.16 45.33
C LEU A 43 45.19 -69.49 45.90
N GLN A 44 44.52 -68.52 46.51
CA GLN A 44 43.16 -68.70 47.03
C GLN A 44 42.16 -69.09 45.94
N GLU A 45 42.20 -68.41 44.78
CA GLU A 45 41.37 -68.75 43.62
C GLU A 45 41.63 -70.20 43.16
N PHE A 46 42.91 -70.60 43.00
CA PHE A 46 43.26 -71.96 42.59
C PHE A 46 42.78 -73.03 43.59
N LEU A 47 42.95 -72.78 44.89
CA LEU A 47 42.51 -73.73 45.92
C LEU A 47 40.98 -73.80 46.03
N SER A 48 40.27 -72.72 45.70
CA SER A 48 38.79 -72.69 45.70
C SER A 48 38.15 -73.64 44.67
N GLU A 49 38.92 -74.08 43.66
CA GLU A 49 38.51 -75.11 42.69
C GLU A 49 38.58 -76.54 43.27
N GLY A 50 38.93 -76.69 44.55
CA GLY A 50 38.95 -77.97 45.26
C GLY A 50 40.26 -78.75 45.14
N VAL A 51 41.32 -78.12 44.62
CA VAL A 51 42.65 -78.74 44.44
C VAL A 51 43.58 -78.34 45.59
N PHE A 52 43.72 -79.19 46.60
CA PHE A 52 44.60 -78.96 47.77
C PHE A 52 46.05 -79.41 47.52
N LYS A 53 46.58 -79.03 46.37
CA LYS A 53 47.95 -79.35 45.96
C LYS A 53 48.64 -78.09 45.48
N CYS A 54 49.94 -78.00 45.73
CA CYS A 54 50.75 -76.89 45.24
C CYS A 54 50.79 -76.91 43.69
N PRO A 55 50.51 -75.76 43.02
CA PRO A 55 50.48 -75.69 41.55
C PRO A 55 51.80 -76.05 40.83
N GLU A 56 52.94 -75.90 41.52
CA GLU A 56 54.28 -76.09 40.92
C GLU A 56 54.81 -77.52 41.04
N ASP A 57 54.59 -78.19 42.18
CA ASP A 57 55.17 -79.51 42.49
C ASP A 57 54.13 -80.57 42.86
N GLN A 58 52.84 -80.21 42.88
CA GLN A 58 51.70 -81.07 43.20
C GLN A 58 51.75 -81.69 44.62
N LEU A 59 52.59 -81.17 45.52
CA LEU A 59 52.64 -81.63 46.91
C LEU A 59 51.36 -81.23 47.68
N PRO A 60 50.87 -82.07 48.62
CA PRO A 60 49.72 -81.72 49.45
C PRO A 60 49.93 -80.39 50.18
N LEU A 61 48.93 -79.53 50.08
CA LEU A 61 48.96 -78.17 50.61
C LEU A 61 47.93 -78.02 51.73
N ASP A 62 48.38 -77.56 52.88
CA ASP A 62 47.53 -77.24 54.05
C ASP A 62 47.40 -75.72 54.18
N TYR A 63 46.17 -75.22 54.28
CA TYR A 63 45.88 -73.79 54.44
C TYR A 63 46.55 -73.20 55.69
N ALA A 64 46.69 -73.97 56.76
CA ALA A 64 47.34 -73.51 57.99
C ALA A 64 48.86 -73.28 57.82
N LYS A 65 49.43 -73.72 56.70
CA LYS A 65 50.86 -73.68 56.36
C LYS A 65 51.20 -72.65 55.29
N ILE A 66 50.25 -71.78 54.95
CA ILE A 66 50.44 -70.64 54.05
C ILE A 66 50.72 -69.41 54.91
N TYR A 67 51.86 -68.75 54.69
CA TYR A 67 52.25 -67.56 55.44
C TYR A 67 52.54 -66.39 54.49
N PRO A 68 52.17 -65.15 54.85
CA PRO A 68 52.66 -63.96 54.15
C PRO A 68 54.19 -63.94 54.10
N ASP A 69 54.75 -63.42 53.01
CA ASP A 69 56.20 -63.24 52.83
C ASP A 69 56.54 -61.72 52.76
N PRO A 70 56.71 -61.05 53.91
CA PRO A 70 56.99 -59.61 53.95
C PRO A 70 58.30 -59.22 53.27
N GLU A 71 59.31 -60.09 53.31
CA GLU A 71 60.61 -59.83 52.70
C GLU A 71 60.50 -59.81 51.17
N LEU A 72 59.76 -60.77 50.60
CA LEU A 72 59.45 -60.73 49.17
C LEU A 72 58.56 -59.54 48.81
N GLU A 73 57.60 -59.17 49.66
CA GLU A 73 56.74 -58.02 49.45
C GLU A 73 57.54 -56.72 49.34
N VAL A 74 58.51 -56.49 50.23
CA VAL A 74 59.43 -55.34 50.17
C VAL A 74 60.22 -55.34 48.87
N GLN A 75 60.69 -56.50 48.41
CA GLN A 75 61.43 -56.61 47.15
C GLN A 75 60.54 -56.29 45.93
N VAL A 76 59.30 -56.78 45.90
CA VAL A 76 58.35 -56.50 44.80
C VAL A 76 57.95 -55.02 44.81
N LEU A 77 57.62 -54.46 45.98
CA LEU A 77 57.28 -53.04 46.13
C LEU A 77 58.48 -52.11 45.89
N GLY A 78 59.71 -52.64 45.94
CA GLY A 78 60.93 -51.93 45.59
C GLY A 78 61.17 -51.79 44.07
N LEU A 79 60.45 -52.53 43.24
CA LEU A 79 60.66 -52.53 41.79
C LEU A 79 60.40 -51.14 41.18
N PRO A 80 61.29 -50.66 40.29
CA PRO A 80 61.15 -49.36 39.66
C PRO A 80 60.10 -49.40 38.54
N ILE A 81 59.10 -48.53 38.62
CA ILE A 81 58.01 -48.41 37.66
C ILE A 81 57.90 -46.98 37.12
N ARG A 82 57.24 -46.84 35.96
CA ARG A 82 56.72 -45.55 35.48
C ARG A 82 55.29 -45.35 35.97
N CYS A 83 54.89 -44.09 36.11
CA CYS A 83 53.49 -43.75 36.40
C CYS A 83 52.54 -44.36 35.37
N ILE A 84 51.34 -44.75 35.82
CA ILE A 84 50.26 -45.23 34.95
C ILE A 84 49.88 -44.19 33.88
N HIS A 85 50.00 -42.91 34.20
CA HIS A 85 49.76 -41.77 33.31
C HIS A 85 51.01 -41.37 32.49
N SER A 86 51.97 -42.28 32.33
CA SER A 86 53.21 -42.00 31.57
C SER A 86 52.96 -41.69 30.10
N GLU A 87 51.92 -42.28 29.50
CA GLU A 87 51.50 -42.00 28.11
C GLU A 87 50.87 -40.61 27.96
N GLU A 88 50.22 -40.11 29.02
CA GLU A 88 49.60 -38.77 29.06
C GLU A 88 50.62 -37.66 29.33
N GLY A 89 51.88 -38.03 29.63
CA GLY A 89 53.00 -37.10 29.82
C GLY A 89 53.55 -37.05 31.25
N CYS A 90 53.09 -37.92 32.16
CA CYS A 90 53.67 -38.00 33.50
C CYS A 90 55.08 -38.61 33.43
N ARG A 91 56.09 -37.85 33.89
CA ARG A 91 57.50 -38.28 33.87
C ARG A 91 57.96 -38.97 35.15
N TRP A 92 57.06 -39.19 36.10
CA TRP A 92 57.42 -39.82 37.37
C TRP A 92 57.81 -41.28 37.16
N SER A 93 58.94 -41.64 37.77
CA SER A 93 59.39 -43.01 37.92
C SER A 93 59.98 -43.21 39.31
N GLY A 94 59.81 -44.39 39.86
CA GLY A 94 60.26 -44.69 41.21
C GLY A 94 59.82 -46.07 41.68
N PRO A 95 60.14 -46.43 42.94
CA PRO A 95 59.71 -47.69 43.53
C PRO A 95 58.19 -47.79 43.61
N LEU A 96 57.65 -48.97 43.34
CA LEU A 96 56.21 -49.26 43.40
C LEU A 96 55.56 -48.83 44.74
N ARG A 97 56.25 -48.99 45.87
CA ARG A 97 55.79 -48.50 47.20
C ARG A 97 55.43 -47.01 47.25
N HIS A 98 56.07 -46.18 46.41
CA HIS A 98 55.85 -44.72 46.40
C HIS A 98 54.78 -44.30 45.37
N LEU A 99 54.23 -45.24 44.60
CA LEU A 99 53.22 -44.94 43.58
C LEU A 99 52.00 -44.25 44.16
N GLN A 100 51.47 -44.76 45.28
CA GLN A 100 50.27 -44.18 45.91
C GLN A 100 50.51 -42.73 46.36
N GLY A 101 51.67 -42.44 46.95
CA GLY A 101 52.07 -41.08 47.33
C GLY A 101 52.20 -40.17 46.11
N HIS A 102 52.73 -40.68 45.00
CA HIS A 102 52.79 -39.94 43.74
C HIS A 102 51.41 -39.68 43.15
N LEU A 103 50.49 -40.66 43.09
CA LEU A 103 49.14 -40.47 42.55
C LEU A 103 48.36 -39.39 43.31
N ASN A 104 48.64 -39.18 44.60
CA ASN A 104 48.06 -38.08 45.38
C ASN A 104 48.53 -36.69 44.93
N THR A 105 49.64 -36.57 44.19
CA THR A 105 50.20 -35.30 43.70
C THR A 105 50.33 -35.23 42.18
N CYS A 106 50.10 -36.34 41.48
CA CYS A 106 50.23 -36.45 40.03
C CYS A 106 49.21 -35.56 39.30
N SER A 107 49.69 -34.63 38.47
CA SER A 107 48.86 -33.69 37.71
C SER A 107 47.84 -34.37 36.78
N PHE A 108 48.14 -35.59 36.32
CA PHE A 108 47.30 -36.36 35.41
C PHE A 108 46.30 -37.28 36.13
N ASN A 109 46.47 -37.49 37.44
CA ASN A 109 45.54 -38.32 38.19
C ASN A 109 44.15 -37.66 38.24
N VAL A 110 43.12 -38.47 37.99
CA VAL A 110 41.73 -38.02 37.93
C VAL A 110 41.14 -37.99 39.34
N VAL A 111 40.64 -36.84 39.76
CA VAL A 111 40.04 -36.60 41.07
C VAL A 111 38.61 -36.07 40.93
N PRO A 112 37.71 -36.40 41.87
CA PRO A 112 36.38 -35.81 41.91
C PRO A 112 36.46 -34.33 42.29
N CYS A 113 35.54 -33.52 41.77
CA CYS A 113 35.47 -32.10 42.12
C CYS A 113 35.17 -31.89 43.62
N PRO A 114 35.91 -31.02 44.34
CA PRO A 114 35.66 -30.67 45.75
C PRO A 114 34.24 -30.14 46.02
N ASN A 115 33.66 -29.44 45.04
CA ASN A 115 32.29 -28.90 45.12
C ASN A 115 31.20 -29.98 44.89
N ARG A 116 31.59 -31.25 44.73
CA ARG A 116 30.69 -32.40 44.52
C ARG A 116 29.75 -32.19 43.32
N CYS A 117 30.29 -31.67 42.22
CA CYS A 117 29.63 -31.71 40.92
C CYS A 117 29.88 -33.09 40.26
N PRO A 118 29.14 -33.46 39.19
CA PRO A 118 29.30 -34.75 38.53
C PRO A 118 30.66 -34.97 37.82
N ALA A 119 31.47 -33.92 37.66
CA ALA A 119 32.71 -33.98 36.89
C ALA A 119 33.84 -34.71 37.63
N LYS A 120 34.58 -35.55 36.89
CA LYS A 120 35.85 -36.15 37.27
C LYS A 120 36.93 -35.55 36.36
N LEU A 121 37.95 -34.94 36.95
CA LEU A 121 38.90 -34.09 36.22
C LEU A 121 40.33 -34.46 36.60
N SER A 122 41.27 -34.27 35.69
CA SER A 122 42.69 -34.33 36.04
C SER A 122 43.02 -33.24 37.07
N ARG A 123 43.99 -33.47 37.96
CA ARG A 123 44.45 -32.44 38.90
C ARG A 123 44.92 -31.16 38.20
N ARG A 124 45.44 -31.27 36.98
CA ARG A 124 45.85 -30.13 36.15
C ARG A 124 44.67 -29.24 35.76
N ASP A 125 43.54 -29.84 35.39
CA ASP A 125 42.39 -29.10 34.84
C ASP A 125 41.42 -28.64 35.96
N LEU A 126 41.55 -29.21 37.15
CA LEU A 126 40.70 -28.90 38.30
C LEU A 126 40.65 -27.40 38.66
N PRO A 127 41.77 -26.62 38.68
CA PRO A 127 41.73 -25.19 38.98
C PRO A 127 40.88 -24.39 37.97
N ALA A 128 41.05 -24.66 36.68
CA ALA A 128 40.28 -24.01 35.62
C ALA A 128 38.78 -24.31 35.77
N HIS A 129 38.44 -25.58 36.01
CA HIS A 129 37.06 -25.99 36.29
C HIS A 129 36.47 -25.26 37.50
N LEU A 130 37.18 -25.20 38.64
CA LEU A 130 36.66 -24.54 39.85
C LEU A 130 36.42 -23.04 39.65
N GLN A 131 37.20 -22.40 38.78
CA GLN A 131 37.09 -20.97 38.50
C GLN A 131 35.95 -20.64 37.53
N HIS A 132 35.81 -21.41 36.44
CA HIS A 132 34.94 -21.05 35.32
C HIS A 132 33.83 -22.06 35.04
N ASP A 133 34.12 -23.36 35.07
CA ASP A 133 33.21 -24.38 34.52
C ASP A 133 32.34 -25.08 35.57
N CYS A 134 32.68 -24.96 36.86
CA CYS A 134 32.01 -25.70 37.91
C CYS A 134 30.62 -25.11 38.18
N PRO A 135 29.52 -25.84 37.91
CA PRO A 135 28.16 -25.32 38.15
C PRO A 135 27.89 -25.07 39.63
N LYS A 136 28.65 -25.73 40.51
CA LYS A 136 28.59 -25.60 41.97
C LYS A 136 29.70 -24.70 42.54
N ARG A 137 30.41 -23.93 41.71
CA ARG A 137 31.33 -22.88 42.20
C ARG A 137 30.54 -21.88 43.04
N ARG A 138 31.19 -21.30 44.05
CA ARG A 138 30.57 -20.29 44.92
C ARG A 138 30.97 -18.91 44.43
N LEU A 139 29.98 -18.09 44.11
CA LEU A 139 30.17 -16.72 43.64
C LEU A 139 29.39 -15.76 44.54
N LYS A 140 29.97 -14.61 44.81
CA LYS A 140 29.33 -13.56 45.59
C LYS A 140 28.97 -12.41 44.67
N CYS A 141 27.70 -11.99 44.69
CA CYS A 141 27.27 -10.83 43.93
C CYS A 141 27.83 -9.53 44.55
N GLU A 142 28.46 -8.69 43.74
CA GLU A 142 29.03 -7.40 44.18
C GLU A 142 27.95 -6.39 44.56
N PHE A 143 26.75 -6.49 43.97
CA PHE A 143 25.65 -5.57 44.21
C PHE A 143 24.82 -5.93 45.43
N CYS A 144 24.47 -7.22 45.60
CA CYS A 144 23.61 -7.67 46.72
C CYS A 144 24.35 -8.41 47.84
N GLY A 145 25.62 -8.74 47.64
CA GLY A 145 26.45 -9.43 48.63
C GLY A 145 26.06 -10.89 48.90
N CYS A 146 25.02 -11.43 48.25
CA CYS A 146 24.57 -12.81 48.45
C CYS A 146 25.49 -13.82 47.75
N ASP A 147 25.60 -15.00 48.34
CA ASP A 147 26.32 -16.15 47.78
C ASP A 147 25.41 -16.99 46.88
N PHE A 148 25.92 -17.37 45.72
CA PHE A 148 25.23 -18.16 44.70
C PHE A 148 26.09 -19.36 44.26
N SER A 149 25.46 -20.44 43.81
CA SER A 149 26.14 -21.43 42.97
C SER A 149 26.42 -20.81 41.59
N GLY A 150 27.38 -21.37 40.84
CA GLY A 150 27.70 -20.93 39.47
C GLY A 150 26.46 -20.84 38.58
N GLU A 151 25.66 -21.91 38.56
CA GLU A 151 24.40 -21.96 37.80
C GLU A 151 23.39 -20.89 38.26
N ALA A 152 23.22 -20.68 39.57
CA ALA A 152 22.30 -19.67 40.09
C ALA A 152 22.81 -18.24 39.81
N PHE A 153 24.13 -18.03 39.83
CA PHE A 153 24.74 -16.74 39.56
C PHE A 153 24.56 -16.31 38.10
N GLU A 154 24.72 -17.23 37.15
CA GLU A 154 24.47 -16.96 35.73
C GLU A 154 23.02 -16.50 35.49
N SER A 155 22.06 -17.07 36.22
CA SER A 155 20.67 -16.61 36.18
C SER A 155 20.40 -15.29 36.91
N HIS A 156 21.28 -14.91 37.85
CA HIS A 156 21.19 -13.68 38.64
C HIS A 156 21.89 -12.49 37.96
N GLU A 157 22.88 -12.76 37.13
CA GLU A 157 23.64 -11.76 36.39
C GLU A 157 22.73 -10.90 35.52
N GLY A 158 22.84 -9.58 35.64
CA GLY A 158 21.99 -8.62 34.92
C GLY A 158 20.55 -8.48 35.43
N VAL A 159 20.12 -9.25 36.44
CA VAL A 159 18.77 -9.13 37.06
C VAL A 159 18.82 -8.78 38.55
N CYS A 160 20.01 -8.49 39.08
CA CYS A 160 20.18 -8.19 40.50
C CYS A 160 19.30 -6.99 40.94
N PRO A 161 18.42 -7.16 41.95
CA PRO A 161 17.51 -6.09 42.40
C PRO A 161 18.22 -4.86 42.99
N GLN A 162 19.45 -5.04 43.47
CA GLN A 162 20.26 -3.99 44.11
C GLN A 162 21.24 -3.31 43.15
N GLU A 163 21.38 -3.82 41.92
CA GLU A 163 22.18 -3.18 40.89
C GLU A 163 21.61 -1.80 40.55
N SER A 164 22.49 -0.79 40.48
CA SER A 164 22.11 0.58 40.16
C SER A 164 22.15 0.79 38.65
N VAL A 165 20.99 1.04 38.06
CA VAL A 165 20.77 1.11 36.60
C VAL A 165 20.07 2.42 36.22
N TYR A 166 20.24 2.81 34.95
CA TYR A 166 19.56 3.99 34.40
C TYR A 166 18.10 3.67 34.05
N CYS A 167 17.24 4.68 34.20
CA CYS A 167 15.84 4.58 33.81
C CYS A 167 15.68 4.32 32.30
N GLU A 168 14.85 3.34 31.95
CA GLU A 168 14.57 2.91 30.57
C GLU A 168 13.91 4.02 29.73
N ASN A 169 13.14 4.90 30.37
CA ASN A 169 12.52 6.06 29.72
C ASN A 169 13.51 7.21 29.42
N LYS A 170 14.82 6.98 29.63
CA LYS A 170 15.91 7.94 29.35
C LYS A 170 15.68 9.30 30.01
N CYS A 171 15.15 9.29 31.25
CA CYS A 171 14.95 10.51 32.03
C CYS A 171 16.24 11.03 32.70
N GLY A 172 17.33 10.26 32.66
CA GLY A 172 18.62 10.59 33.29
C GLY A 172 18.77 10.11 34.74
N ALA A 173 17.70 9.63 35.38
CA ALA A 173 17.77 9.09 36.74
C ALA A 173 18.50 7.73 36.79
N ARG A 174 19.26 7.51 37.86
CA ARG A 174 19.97 6.26 38.17
C ARG A 174 19.56 5.75 39.54
N MET A 175 19.12 4.50 39.65
CA MET A 175 18.61 3.92 40.90
C MET A 175 18.69 2.39 40.91
N MET A 176 18.44 1.78 42.07
CA MET A 176 18.38 0.32 42.19
C MET A 176 17.28 -0.27 41.29
N ARG A 177 17.57 -1.38 40.62
CA ARG A 177 16.65 -2.07 39.70
C ARG A 177 15.27 -2.32 40.31
N ARG A 178 15.19 -2.70 41.59
CA ARG A 178 13.92 -2.92 42.31
C ARG A 178 13.01 -1.68 42.38
N LEU A 179 13.57 -0.47 42.28
CA LEU A 179 12.84 0.79 42.35
C LEU A 179 12.43 1.31 40.96
N LEU A 180 12.94 0.72 39.88
CA LEU A 180 12.65 1.17 38.51
C LEU A 180 11.16 1.11 38.17
N ALA A 181 10.45 0.06 38.59
CA ALA A 181 9.03 -0.09 38.29
C ALA A 181 8.18 1.00 38.94
N GLN A 182 8.44 1.32 40.22
CA GLN A 182 7.79 2.41 40.92
C GLN A 182 8.14 3.76 40.27
N HIS A 183 9.42 4.00 39.99
CA HIS A 183 9.84 5.21 39.32
C HIS A 183 9.15 5.38 37.96
N ALA A 184 9.17 4.36 37.10
CA ALA A 184 8.62 4.41 35.75
C ALA A 184 7.12 4.74 35.73
N THR A 185 6.37 4.34 36.76
CA THR A 185 4.92 4.53 36.83
C THR A 185 4.50 5.83 37.52
N SER A 186 5.12 6.22 38.65
CA SER A 186 4.66 7.36 39.45
C SER A 186 5.56 8.59 39.41
N GLU A 187 6.87 8.42 39.29
CA GLU A 187 7.84 9.52 39.52
C GLU A 187 8.53 9.99 38.24
N CYS A 188 8.62 9.14 37.22
CA CYS A 188 9.37 9.43 36.02
C CYS A 188 8.71 10.59 35.24
N PRO A 189 9.45 11.67 34.95
CA PRO A 189 8.91 12.78 34.15
C PRO A 189 8.65 12.37 32.69
N LYS A 190 9.34 11.33 32.23
CA LYS A 190 9.18 10.74 30.89
C LYS A 190 8.30 9.48 30.88
N ARG A 191 7.49 9.24 31.91
CA ARG A 191 6.52 8.13 31.91
C ARG A 191 5.49 8.28 30.79
N THR A 192 4.96 7.17 30.30
CA THR A 192 3.84 7.19 29.36
C THR A 192 2.51 7.19 30.10
N GLN A 193 1.54 7.96 29.62
CA GLN A 193 0.17 7.96 30.10
C GLN A 193 -0.82 7.96 28.92
N PRO A 194 -1.91 7.20 29.00
CA PRO A 194 -2.96 7.25 28.00
C PRO A 194 -3.75 8.55 28.11
N CYS A 195 -4.08 9.14 26.96
CA CYS A 195 -5.01 10.26 26.92
C CYS A 195 -6.40 9.80 27.40
N THR A 196 -7.02 10.55 28.32
CA THR A 196 -8.37 10.26 28.83
C THR A 196 -9.47 10.30 27.78
N TYR A 197 -9.23 10.98 26.64
CA TYR A 197 -10.21 11.17 25.57
C TYR A 197 -10.00 10.24 24.38
N CYS A 198 -8.76 10.04 23.92
CA CYS A 198 -8.45 9.23 22.74
C CYS A 198 -7.71 7.92 23.04
N THR A 199 -7.41 7.64 24.31
CA THR A 199 -6.72 6.44 24.83
C THR A 199 -5.34 6.14 24.25
N LYS A 200 -4.83 6.96 23.33
CA LYS A 200 -3.45 6.86 22.81
C LYS A 200 -2.45 7.24 23.89
N GLU A 201 -1.30 6.58 23.88
CA GLU A 201 -0.24 6.79 24.85
C GLU A 201 0.65 7.98 24.47
N PHE A 202 0.94 8.84 25.45
CA PHE A 202 1.82 9.99 25.30
C PHE A 202 2.79 10.08 26.47
N VAL A 203 3.93 10.74 26.28
CA VAL A 203 4.84 11.06 27.37
C VAL A 203 4.17 12.09 28.28
N PHE A 204 4.27 11.90 29.60
CA PHE A 204 3.64 12.76 30.61
C PHE A 204 4.00 14.24 30.45
N ASP A 205 5.24 14.53 30.06
CA ASP A 205 5.70 15.89 29.77
C ASP A 205 4.96 16.56 28.59
N THR A 206 4.53 15.78 27.59
CA THR A 206 3.90 16.31 26.36
C THR A 206 2.39 16.09 26.30
N ILE A 207 1.80 15.31 27.22
CA ILE A 207 0.38 14.96 27.19
C ILE A 207 -0.54 16.17 27.34
N GLN A 208 -0.14 17.20 28.09
CA GLN A 208 -0.93 18.42 28.23
C GLN A 208 -1.12 19.13 26.87
N SER A 209 -0.04 19.24 26.08
CA SER A 209 -0.10 19.82 24.73
C SER A 209 -1.01 19.00 23.81
N HIS A 210 -0.94 17.67 23.87
CA HIS A 210 -1.86 16.80 23.16
C HIS A 210 -3.31 17.01 23.59
N GLN A 211 -3.62 17.09 24.89
CA GLN A 211 -4.99 17.27 25.39
C GLN A 211 -5.66 18.52 24.78
N TYR A 212 -4.93 19.63 24.67
CA TYR A 212 -5.43 20.84 24.00
C TYR A 212 -5.70 20.65 22.51
N GLN A 213 -5.03 19.72 21.84
CA GLN A 213 -5.16 19.43 20.40
C GLN A 213 -5.92 18.14 20.11
N CYS A 214 -6.39 17.42 21.13
CA CYS A 214 -6.94 16.09 21.00
C CYS A 214 -8.24 16.12 20.14
N PRO A 215 -8.32 15.30 19.07
CA PRO A 215 -9.53 15.23 18.23
C PRO A 215 -10.77 14.76 18.99
N ARG A 216 -10.57 13.94 20.04
CA ARG A 216 -11.63 13.39 20.88
C ARG A 216 -11.96 14.26 22.10
N LEU A 217 -11.30 15.40 22.27
CA LEU A 217 -11.63 16.33 23.35
C LEU A 217 -13.09 16.79 23.19
N PRO A 218 -13.94 16.60 24.23
CA PRO A 218 -15.30 17.11 24.21
C PRO A 218 -15.31 18.64 24.20
N VAL A 219 -15.90 19.23 23.18
CA VAL A 219 -16.06 20.68 23.01
C VAL A 219 -17.55 21.03 22.92
N PRO A 220 -17.99 22.16 23.52
CA PRO A 220 -19.35 22.65 23.33
C PRO A 220 -19.51 23.25 21.93
N CYS A 221 -20.74 23.25 21.42
CA CYS A 221 -21.06 23.92 20.16
C CYS A 221 -20.88 25.45 20.31
N PRO A 222 -20.10 26.13 19.44
CA PRO A 222 -19.94 27.59 19.47
C PRO A 222 -21.25 28.36 19.31
N ASN A 223 -22.24 27.78 18.61
CA ASN A 223 -23.57 28.35 18.43
C ASN A 223 -24.53 28.02 19.58
N GLN A 224 -24.03 27.42 20.67
CA GLN A 224 -24.76 27.08 21.89
C GLN A 224 -26.14 26.45 21.61
N CYS A 225 -26.17 25.47 20.70
CA CYS A 225 -27.40 24.87 20.17
C CYS A 225 -28.17 23.99 21.18
N GLY A 226 -27.68 23.87 22.42
CA GLY A 226 -28.26 23.03 23.47
C GLY A 226 -27.95 21.54 23.36
N VAL A 227 -27.38 21.08 22.24
CA VAL A 227 -26.72 19.77 22.19
C VAL A 227 -25.52 19.82 23.14
N GLY A 228 -25.33 18.79 23.97
CA GLY A 228 -24.22 18.70 24.92
C GLY A 228 -22.83 18.77 24.27
N THR A 229 -21.79 18.41 25.00
CA THR A 229 -20.44 18.37 24.44
C THR A 229 -20.29 17.25 23.41
N MET A 230 -19.47 17.49 22.39
CA MET A 230 -19.18 16.52 21.33
C MET A 230 -17.69 16.48 21.01
N ALA A 231 -17.19 15.41 20.41
CA ALA A 231 -15.77 15.35 20.06
C ALA A 231 -15.42 16.48 19.08
N ARG A 232 -14.23 17.06 19.23
CA ARG A 232 -13.76 18.15 18.37
C ARG A 232 -13.77 17.77 16.89
N GLU A 233 -13.44 16.53 16.54
CA GLU A 233 -13.49 16.04 15.15
C GLU A 233 -14.90 16.01 14.55
N ASP A 234 -15.94 15.87 15.38
CA ASP A 234 -17.34 15.84 14.96
C ASP A 234 -17.95 17.25 14.82
N LEU A 235 -17.32 18.26 15.43
CA LEU A 235 -17.84 19.64 15.45
C LEU A 235 -18.07 20.23 14.05
N PRO A 236 -17.16 20.08 13.06
CA PRO A 236 -17.41 20.57 11.70
C PRO A 236 -18.64 19.92 11.04
N GLY A 237 -18.84 18.62 11.22
CA GLY A 237 -20.01 17.88 10.72
C GLY A 237 -21.30 18.34 11.40
N HIS A 238 -21.25 18.55 12.72
CA HIS A 238 -22.37 19.12 13.46
C HIS A 238 -22.78 20.49 12.94
N LEU A 239 -21.83 21.42 12.80
CA LEU A 239 -22.11 22.79 12.37
C LEU A 239 -22.72 22.87 10.96
N LYS A 240 -22.32 21.94 10.07
CA LYS A 240 -22.82 21.90 8.70
C LYS A 240 -24.20 21.26 8.58
N ASP A 241 -24.40 20.09 9.19
CA ASP A 241 -25.53 19.22 8.85
C ASP A 241 -26.57 19.11 9.98
N SER A 242 -26.15 19.20 11.24
CA SER A 242 -26.98 18.84 12.41
C SER A 242 -27.34 19.99 13.35
N CYS A 243 -26.62 21.12 13.29
CA CYS A 243 -26.80 22.24 14.22
C CYS A 243 -28.11 23.00 13.92
N SER A 244 -29.04 22.99 14.88
CA SER A 244 -30.34 23.68 14.79
C SER A 244 -30.22 25.21 14.82
N THR A 245 -29.14 25.74 15.39
CA THR A 245 -28.86 27.18 15.46
C THR A 245 -27.93 27.66 14.35
N ALA A 246 -27.45 26.77 13.47
CA ALA A 246 -26.63 27.17 12.32
C ALA A 246 -27.41 28.11 11.39
N LEU A 247 -26.74 29.18 10.96
CA LEU A 247 -27.29 30.18 10.05
C LEU A 247 -27.35 29.64 8.62
N VAL A 248 -28.55 29.28 8.19
CA VAL A 248 -28.84 28.76 6.85
C VAL A 248 -29.46 29.84 5.95
N LEU A 249 -29.20 29.75 4.65
CA LEU A 249 -29.80 30.64 3.64
C LEU A 249 -31.24 30.21 3.36
N CYS A 250 -32.10 31.18 3.01
CA CYS A 250 -33.48 30.90 2.61
C CYS A 250 -33.51 29.95 1.38
N PRO A 251 -34.43 28.95 1.34
CA PRO A 251 -34.60 28.06 0.19
C PRO A 251 -34.83 28.79 -1.15
N PHE A 252 -35.37 30.02 -1.10
CA PHE A 252 -35.60 30.88 -2.26
C PHE A 252 -34.38 31.75 -2.63
N LYS A 253 -33.16 31.38 -2.22
CA LYS A 253 -31.94 32.14 -2.55
C LYS A 253 -31.72 32.27 -4.05
N ASP A 254 -31.97 31.20 -4.81
CA ASP A 254 -31.73 31.15 -6.26
C ASP A 254 -32.76 31.98 -7.02
N SER A 255 -33.93 32.15 -6.40
CA SER A 255 -34.98 33.08 -6.81
C SER A 255 -34.60 34.54 -6.53
N GLY A 256 -33.72 34.80 -5.56
CA GLY A 256 -33.22 36.13 -5.19
C GLY A 256 -33.35 36.50 -3.71
N CYS A 257 -33.85 35.63 -2.83
CA CYS A 257 -34.00 35.94 -1.41
C CYS A 257 -32.65 35.87 -0.68
N LYS A 258 -32.21 37.00 -0.13
CA LYS A 258 -30.91 37.11 0.58
C LYS A 258 -31.01 36.82 2.09
N HIS A 259 -32.18 36.39 2.58
CA HIS A 259 -32.39 36.22 4.01
C HIS A 259 -31.59 35.02 4.56
N ARG A 260 -30.96 35.21 5.72
CA ARG A 260 -30.19 34.19 6.43
C ARG A 260 -30.59 34.23 7.90
N CYS A 261 -31.00 33.09 8.45
CA CYS A 261 -31.41 32.98 9.85
C CYS A 261 -31.09 31.58 10.41
N PRO A 262 -31.13 31.37 11.74
CA PRO A 262 -30.94 30.05 12.34
C PRO A 262 -31.93 29.04 11.76
N LYS A 263 -31.50 27.80 11.55
CA LYS A 263 -32.35 26.73 10.96
C LYS A 263 -33.70 26.58 11.66
N LEU A 264 -33.73 26.71 12.99
CA LEU A 264 -34.98 26.70 13.78
C LEU A 264 -35.95 27.83 13.43
N ALA A 265 -35.43 29.02 13.10
CA ALA A 265 -36.24 30.20 12.76
C ALA A 265 -36.62 30.28 11.26
N MET A 266 -36.08 29.39 10.42
CA MET A 266 -36.29 29.42 8.96
C MET A 266 -37.75 29.12 8.59
N ALA A 267 -38.42 28.20 9.29
CA ALA A 267 -39.83 27.89 9.06
C ALA A 267 -40.70 29.15 9.18
N ARG A 268 -40.50 29.92 10.26
CA ARG A 268 -41.20 31.18 10.49
C ARG A 268 -40.93 32.22 9.40
N HIS A 269 -39.68 32.39 8.97
CA HIS A 269 -39.35 33.31 7.88
C HIS A 269 -40.07 32.94 6.58
N VAL A 270 -40.06 31.64 6.21
CA VAL A 270 -40.69 31.16 4.98
C VAL A 270 -42.19 31.43 5.00
N GLU A 271 -42.86 31.19 6.14
CA GLU A 271 -44.29 31.47 6.34
C GLU A 271 -44.62 32.96 6.29
N GLU A 272 -43.85 33.81 6.99
CA GLU A 272 -44.07 35.26 7.01
C GLU A 272 -43.77 35.91 5.64
N SER A 273 -42.86 35.33 4.85
CA SER A 273 -42.36 35.88 3.58
C SER A 273 -42.95 35.20 2.34
N VAL A 274 -44.07 34.47 2.44
CA VAL A 274 -44.69 33.76 1.31
C VAL A 274 -45.01 34.70 0.14
N LYS A 275 -45.63 35.86 0.42
CA LYS A 275 -46.03 36.82 -0.62
C LYS A 275 -44.82 37.34 -1.44
N PRO A 276 -43.74 37.86 -0.81
CA PRO A 276 -42.56 38.29 -1.56
C PRO A 276 -41.85 37.12 -2.27
N HIS A 277 -41.80 35.92 -1.66
CA HIS A 277 -41.24 34.74 -2.33
C HIS A 277 -42.02 34.36 -3.60
N LEU A 278 -43.36 34.37 -3.55
CA LEU A 278 -44.22 34.11 -4.70
C LEU A 278 -44.05 35.16 -5.80
N ALA A 279 -44.00 36.45 -5.45
CA ALA A 279 -43.79 37.53 -6.41
C ALA A 279 -42.44 37.38 -7.14
N MET A 280 -41.39 37.06 -6.39
CA MET A 280 -40.06 36.81 -6.93
C MET A 280 -40.03 35.57 -7.84
N MET A 281 -40.78 34.51 -7.51
CA MET A 281 -40.94 33.33 -8.38
C MET A 281 -41.69 33.66 -9.66
N CYS A 282 -42.76 34.46 -9.59
CA CYS A 282 -43.49 34.92 -10.78
C CYS A 282 -42.60 35.78 -11.70
N ALA A 283 -41.77 36.65 -11.12
CA ALA A 283 -40.80 37.45 -11.85
C ALA A 283 -39.73 36.57 -12.53
N LEU A 284 -39.20 35.57 -11.83
CA LEU A 284 -38.24 34.62 -12.40
C LEU A 284 -38.84 33.87 -13.59
N VAL A 285 -40.07 33.35 -13.45
CA VAL A 285 -40.78 32.62 -14.52
C VAL A 285 -41.04 33.54 -15.71
N SER A 286 -41.45 34.79 -15.48
CA SER A 286 -41.71 35.75 -16.54
C SER A 286 -40.45 36.09 -17.32
N ARG A 287 -39.32 36.30 -16.62
CA ARG A 287 -38.02 36.54 -17.24
C ARG A 287 -37.55 35.34 -18.06
N GLN A 288 -37.63 34.13 -17.49
CA GLN A 288 -37.28 32.90 -18.23
C GLN A 288 -38.14 32.71 -19.49
N ARG A 289 -39.43 33.06 -19.43
CA ARG A 289 -40.31 33.01 -20.59
C ARG A 289 -39.90 34.00 -21.68
N GLN A 290 -39.48 35.20 -21.30
CA GLN A 290 -38.99 36.21 -22.24
C GLN A 290 -37.65 35.79 -22.88
N GLU A 291 -36.70 35.31 -22.09
CA GLU A 291 -35.42 34.78 -22.60
C GLU A 291 -35.66 33.64 -23.60
N LEU A 292 -36.57 32.71 -23.29
CA LEU A 292 -36.95 31.64 -24.22
C LEU A 292 -37.59 32.16 -25.52
N GLN A 293 -38.35 33.25 -25.47
CA GLN A 293 -38.92 33.88 -26.66
C GLN A 293 -37.84 34.58 -27.50
N GLU A 294 -36.91 35.29 -26.86
CA GLU A 294 -35.79 35.95 -27.53
C GLU A 294 -34.87 34.92 -28.21
N LEU A 295 -34.49 33.85 -27.50
CA LEU A 295 -33.72 32.73 -28.06
C LEU A 295 -34.42 32.08 -29.26
N ARG A 296 -35.75 31.92 -29.20
CA ARG A 296 -36.52 31.40 -30.35
C ARG A 296 -36.49 32.35 -31.54
N ARG A 297 -36.62 33.65 -31.32
CA ARG A 297 -36.53 34.67 -32.37
C ARG A 297 -35.13 34.71 -33.00
N GLU A 298 -34.07 34.63 -32.20
CA GLU A 298 -32.69 34.60 -32.70
C GLU A 298 -32.42 33.35 -33.56
N LEU A 299 -32.95 32.19 -33.15
CA LEU A 299 -32.93 30.97 -33.95
C LEU A 299 -33.66 31.14 -35.30
N GLU A 300 -34.80 31.84 -35.32
CA GLU A 300 -35.53 32.15 -36.56
C GLU A 300 -34.75 33.14 -37.45
N GLU A 301 -34.12 34.17 -36.89
CA GLU A 301 -33.34 35.15 -37.67
C GLU A 301 -32.07 34.53 -38.28
N LEU A 302 -31.42 33.59 -37.58
CA LEU A 302 -30.28 32.84 -38.10
C LEU A 302 -30.66 31.84 -39.20
N SER A 303 -31.95 31.54 -39.38
CA SER A 303 -32.43 30.59 -40.40
C SER A 303 -32.58 31.20 -41.81
N VAL A 304 -32.42 32.52 -41.97
CA VAL A 304 -32.41 33.19 -43.29
C VAL A 304 -31.06 32.95 -43.97
N GLY A 305 -31.04 32.05 -44.95
CA GLY A 305 -29.85 31.43 -45.57
C GLY A 305 -28.74 32.40 -45.97
N SER A 306 -27.52 32.12 -45.51
CA SER A 306 -26.29 32.89 -45.76
C SER A 306 -25.42 32.28 -46.86
N ASP A 307 -25.95 31.32 -47.61
CA ASP A 307 -25.14 30.40 -48.44
C ASP A 307 -25.18 30.76 -49.94
N GLY A 308 -25.76 31.91 -50.29
CA GLY A 308 -25.79 32.44 -51.65
C GLY A 308 -26.72 31.72 -52.63
N VAL A 309 -27.49 30.73 -52.18
CA VAL A 309 -28.49 30.03 -52.99
C VAL A 309 -29.89 30.56 -52.66
N LEU A 310 -30.58 31.11 -53.67
CA LEU A 310 -32.00 31.45 -53.59
C LEU A 310 -32.83 30.42 -54.36
N ILE A 311 -33.75 29.76 -53.65
CA ILE A 311 -34.84 29.01 -54.29
C ILE A 311 -36.09 29.87 -54.23
N TRP A 312 -36.44 30.54 -55.34
CA TRP A 312 -37.61 31.39 -55.41
C TRP A 312 -38.79 30.68 -56.08
N LYS A 313 -39.74 30.22 -55.26
CA LYS A 313 -40.99 29.64 -55.74
C LYS A 313 -42.03 30.73 -55.98
N ILE A 314 -42.44 30.95 -57.23
CA ILE A 314 -43.49 31.90 -57.57
C ILE A 314 -44.86 31.23 -57.38
N GLY A 315 -45.51 31.52 -56.25
CA GLY A 315 -46.86 31.02 -55.97
C GLY A 315 -47.90 31.55 -56.97
N SER A 316 -48.87 30.71 -57.35
CA SER A 316 -49.98 31.05 -58.26
C SER A 316 -49.53 31.59 -59.63
N TYR A 317 -48.54 30.95 -60.24
CA TYR A 317 -47.90 31.38 -61.50
C TYR A 317 -48.89 31.72 -62.63
N GLY A 318 -49.87 30.86 -62.91
CA GLY A 318 -50.82 31.07 -64.01
C GLY A 318 -51.59 32.39 -63.92
N ARG A 319 -52.02 32.77 -62.72
CA ARG A 319 -52.71 34.04 -62.47
C ARG A 319 -51.77 35.23 -62.70
N ARG A 320 -50.54 35.16 -62.15
CA ARG A 320 -49.55 36.23 -62.30
C ARG A 320 -49.09 36.42 -63.75
N LEU A 321 -49.03 35.34 -64.52
CA LEU A 321 -48.73 35.41 -65.96
C LEU A 321 -49.88 36.06 -66.74
N GLN A 322 -51.14 35.76 -66.41
CA GLN A 322 -52.30 36.37 -67.06
C GLN A 322 -52.39 37.88 -66.75
N GLU A 323 -52.10 38.27 -65.51
CA GLU A 323 -51.98 39.69 -65.11
C GLU A 323 -50.84 40.40 -65.85
N ALA A 324 -49.69 39.74 -66.03
CA ALA A 324 -48.57 40.26 -66.82
C ALA A 324 -48.85 40.32 -68.34
N LYS A 325 -49.80 39.53 -68.86
CA LYS A 325 -50.31 39.65 -70.24
C LYS A 325 -51.25 40.85 -70.40
N ALA A 326 -52.06 41.14 -69.39
CA ALA A 326 -52.99 42.28 -69.41
C ALA A 326 -52.28 43.63 -69.20
N LYS A 327 -51.22 43.68 -68.39
CA LYS A 327 -50.39 44.87 -68.16
C LYS A 327 -48.95 44.64 -68.59
N PRO A 328 -48.49 45.24 -69.72
CA PRO A 328 -47.08 45.16 -70.09
C PRO A 328 -46.20 45.80 -68.99
N ASN A 329 -45.05 45.20 -68.71
CA ASN A 329 -44.06 45.60 -67.69
C ASN A 329 -44.42 45.33 -66.21
N LEU A 330 -45.30 44.37 -65.90
CA LEU A 330 -45.52 43.94 -64.52
C LEU A 330 -44.33 43.13 -63.97
N GLU A 331 -43.75 43.60 -62.86
CA GLU A 331 -42.56 43.03 -62.22
C GLU A 331 -42.93 42.30 -60.91
N CYS A 332 -42.40 41.09 -60.70
CA CYS A 332 -42.49 40.33 -59.46
C CYS A 332 -41.14 40.35 -58.73
N PHE A 333 -41.14 40.41 -57.40
CA PHE A 333 -39.90 40.43 -56.60
C PHE A 333 -39.75 39.20 -55.70
N SER A 334 -38.53 38.72 -55.52
CA SER A 334 -38.18 37.71 -54.52
C SER A 334 -38.02 38.33 -53.12
N PRO A 335 -38.07 37.52 -52.04
CA PRO A 335 -37.49 37.92 -50.75
C PRO A 335 -36.01 38.28 -50.92
N ALA A 336 -35.51 39.16 -50.06
CA ALA A 336 -34.09 39.51 -50.08
C ALA A 336 -33.27 38.36 -49.49
N PHE A 337 -32.13 38.06 -50.11
CA PHE A 337 -31.19 37.04 -49.65
C PHE A 337 -29.76 37.57 -49.72
N TYR A 338 -28.84 36.88 -49.07
CA TYR A 338 -27.45 37.29 -48.99
C TYR A 338 -26.56 36.30 -49.72
N THR A 339 -25.57 36.81 -50.46
CA THR A 339 -24.59 35.94 -51.13
C THR A 339 -23.65 35.23 -50.15
N HIS A 340 -23.46 35.82 -48.97
CA HIS A 340 -22.62 35.32 -47.88
C HIS A 340 -22.96 36.06 -46.58
N LYS A 341 -22.51 35.57 -45.41
CA LYS A 341 -22.62 36.25 -44.09
C LYS A 341 -22.15 37.73 -44.11
N TYR A 342 -21.21 38.06 -44.99
CA TYR A 342 -20.66 39.42 -45.21
C TYR A 342 -20.86 39.94 -46.65
N GLY A 343 -21.74 39.30 -47.43
CA GLY A 343 -21.90 39.53 -48.87
C GLY A 343 -22.90 40.61 -49.27
N TYR A 344 -23.27 40.61 -50.54
CA TYR A 344 -24.25 41.53 -51.13
C TYR A 344 -25.67 41.12 -50.70
N LYS A 345 -26.53 42.12 -50.46
CA LYS A 345 -27.98 41.88 -50.32
C LYS A 345 -28.57 41.91 -51.72
N LEU A 346 -29.16 40.79 -52.12
CA LEU A 346 -29.72 40.60 -53.45
C LEU A 346 -31.25 40.50 -53.38
N GLN A 347 -31.90 41.03 -54.42
CA GLN A 347 -33.31 40.82 -54.69
C GLN A 347 -33.46 40.58 -56.19
N VAL A 348 -34.16 39.49 -56.54
CA VAL A 348 -34.42 39.15 -57.94
C VAL A 348 -35.78 39.71 -58.33
N SER A 349 -35.85 40.27 -59.53
CA SER A 349 -37.11 40.71 -60.11
C SER A 349 -37.39 40.01 -61.45
N ALA A 350 -38.64 39.62 -61.68
CA ALA A 350 -39.06 38.85 -62.84
C ALA A 350 -40.21 39.52 -63.59
N PHE A 351 -40.07 39.63 -64.90
CA PHE A 351 -41.13 40.00 -65.84
C PHE A 351 -41.64 38.73 -66.51
N LEU A 352 -42.73 38.18 -65.98
CA LEU A 352 -43.25 36.88 -66.43
C LEU A 352 -43.65 36.87 -67.92
N ASN A 353 -44.09 38.01 -68.46
CA ASN A 353 -44.50 38.17 -69.86
C ASN A 353 -43.50 38.97 -70.74
N GLY A 354 -42.27 39.21 -70.23
CA GLY A 354 -41.24 39.99 -70.92
C GLY A 354 -41.43 41.50 -70.85
N ASN A 355 -40.35 42.26 -71.09
CA ASN A 355 -40.34 43.74 -70.98
C ASN A 355 -40.10 44.49 -72.31
N GLY A 356 -40.15 43.80 -73.45
CA GLY A 356 -40.11 44.41 -74.79
C GLY A 356 -38.85 45.20 -75.16
N SER A 357 -37.80 45.17 -74.33
CA SER A 357 -36.68 46.13 -74.41
C SER A 357 -35.67 45.86 -75.52
N ASP A 358 -35.80 44.77 -76.30
CA ASP A 358 -34.86 44.44 -77.38
C ASP A 358 -35.55 43.78 -78.59
N ARG A 359 -36.54 44.48 -79.16
CA ARG A 359 -37.33 44.02 -80.33
C ARG A 359 -36.56 43.94 -81.65
N ARG A 360 -35.28 44.32 -81.69
CA ARG A 360 -34.48 44.38 -82.94
C ARG A 360 -33.65 43.14 -83.26
N LYS A 361 -33.60 42.12 -82.39
CA LYS A 361 -32.78 40.92 -82.65
C LYS A 361 -33.49 39.57 -82.59
N PHE A 362 -34.73 39.48 -82.09
CA PHE A 362 -35.45 38.21 -82.06
C PHE A 362 -36.99 38.36 -82.16
N SER A 363 -37.65 37.45 -82.88
CA SER A 363 -39.08 37.55 -83.29
C SER A 363 -40.10 36.89 -82.33
N HIS A 364 -39.71 36.46 -81.13
CA HIS A 364 -40.62 35.86 -80.13
C HIS A 364 -40.68 36.69 -78.83
N GLN A 365 -41.69 36.46 -77.99
CA GLN A 365 -41.92 37.15 -76.71
C GLN A 365 -41.24 36.33 -75.59
N TYR A 366 -40.28 36.92 -74.86
CA TYR A 366 -39.44 36.22 -73.88
C TYR A 366 -39.68 36.71 -72.45
N SER A 367 -39.80 35.82 -71.47
CA SER A 367 -39.75 36.21 -70.05
C SER A 367 -38.37 36.77 -69.72
N THR A 368 -38.32 37.89 -68.99
CA THR A 368 -37.06 38.58 -68.68
C THR A 368 -36.85 38.59 -67.17
N LEU A 369 -35.65 38.24 -66.72
CA LEU A 369 -35.26 38.34 -65.32
C LEU A 369 -34.24 39.46 -65.19
N LYS A 370 -34.52 40.39 -64.27
CA LYS A 370 -33.58 41.43 -63.87
C LYS A 370 -33.09 41.09 -62.47
N ILE A 371 -31.78 41.09 -62.29
CA ILE A 371 -31.19 40.91 -60.97
C ILE A 371 -30.70 42.29 -60.52
N GLN A 372 -31.28 42.78 -59.43
CA GLN A 372 -30.82 44.01 -58.81
C GLN A 372 -29.81 43.66 -57.73
N THR A 373 -28.57 44.11 -57.92
CA THR A 373 -27.49 43.92 -56.96
C THR A 373 -27.21 45.24 -56.23
N THR A 374 -27.24 45.22 -54.90
CA THR A 374 -26.89 46.37 -54.06
C THR A 374 -25.80 45.98 -53.07
N LYS A 375 -24.65 46.65 -53.14
CA LYS A 375 -23.53 46.43 -52.21
C LYS A 375 -23.86 47.03 -50.85
N ARG A 376 -23.63 46.25 -49.78
CA ARG A 376 -24.03 46.60 -48.41
C ARG A 376 -23.28 47.81 -47.81
N ALA A 377 -22.37 48.49 -48.52
CA ALA A 377 -21.45 49.47 -47.89
C ALA A 377 -21.06 50.75 -48.68
N THR A 378 -21.58 51.05 -49.88
CA THR A 378 -21.34 52.37 -50.53
C THR A 378 -22.54 52.78 -51.41
N SER A 379 -23.14 53.92 -51.10
CA SER A 379 -24.49 54.33 -51.53
C SER A 379 -24.61 55.01 -52.91
N HIS A 380 -23.75 54.70 -53.90
CA HIS A 380 -23.81 55.45 -55.17
C HIS A 380 -23.59 54.64 -56.47
N ALA A 381 -23.76 53.32 -56.45
CA ALA A 381 -23.88 52.54 -57.70
C ALA A 381 -24.81 51.33 -57.52
N THR A 382 -26.00 51.41 -58.12
CA THR A 382 -26.85 50.25 -58.40
C THR A 382 -26.50 49.72 -59.78
N ASP A 383 -25.81 48.58 -59.82
CA ASP A 383 -25.58 47.88 -61.07
C ASP A 383 -26.76 46.95 -61.36
N HIS A 384 -27.31 47.11 -62.55
CA HIS A 384 -28.41 46.31 -63.07
C HIS A 384 -27.88 45.33 -64.09
N ILE A 385 -27.92 44.03 -63.76
CA ILE A 385 -27.63 42.98 -64.73
C ILE A 385 -28.96 42.39 -65.19
N THR A 386 -29.27 42.57 -66.48
CA THR A 386 -30.48 42.05 -67.11
C THR A 386 -30.13 40.79 -67.88
N TYR A 387 -30.79 39.68 -67.55
CA TYR A 387 -30.64 38.42 -68.25
C TYR A 387 -31.90 38.11 -69.06
N TYR A 388 -31.69 37.71 -70.31
CA TYR A 388 -32.76 37.27 -71.20
C TYR A 388 -32.79 35.74 -71.22
N PHE A 389 -33.94 35.15 -70.95
CA PHE A 389 -34.11 33.70 -70.95
C PHE A 389 -35.12 33.28 -72.01
N HIS A 390 -34.81 32.18 -72.72
CA HIS A 390 -35.76 31.53 -73.62
C HIS A 390 -36.48 30.42 -72.85
N LEU A 391 -37.81 30.51 -72.77
CA LEU A 391 -38.67 29.45 -72.24
C LEU A 391 -39.65 29.02 -73.33
N PRO A 392 -39.27 28.02 -74.15
CA PRO A 392 -40.25 27.05 -74.65
C PRO A 392 -39.71 25.61 -74.64
N GLU A 393 -40.65 24.66 -74.70
CA GLU A 393 -40.65 23.26 -74.20
C GLU A 393 -39.49 22.29 -74.53
N VAL A 394 -38.42 22.63 -75.27
CA VAL A 394 -37.26 21.71 -75.48
C VAL A 394 -35.98 22.52 -75.71
N LEU A 395 -34.98 22.39 -74.83
CA LEU A 395 -33.78 23.25 -74.82
C LEU A 395 -32.49 22.51 -75.25
N LYS A 396 -31.85 23.04 -76.30
CA LYS A 396 -30.38 23.04 -76.47
C LYS A 396 -29.94 24.50 -76.33
N PHE A 397 -29.08 24.79 -75.35
CA PHE A 397 -28.51 26.13 -75.18
C PHE A 397 -27.18 26.28 -75.92
N GLN A 398 -27.09 27.34 -76.73
CA GLN A 398 -25.83 27.86 -77.25
C GLN A 398 -25.28 28.93 -76.30
N ASN A 399 -23.99 28.77 -75.97
CA ASN A 399 -23.13 29.64 -75.17
C ASN A 399 -23.34 31.14 -75.42
N VAL A 400 -23.53 31.91 -74.34
CA VAL A 400 -23.30 33.36 -74.33
C VAL A 400 -22.35 33.71 -73.18
N ARG A 401 -21.35 34.53 -73.52
CA ARG A 401 -20.06 34.72 -72.83
C ARG A 401 -20.16 35.77 -71.70
N ASP A 402 -20.26 35.35 -70.44
CA ASP A 402 -19.73 36.06 -69.25
C ASP A 402 -19.23 35.01 -68.23
N PRO A 403 -17.93 35.01 -67.85
CA PRO A 403 -17.33 33.95 -67.04
C PRO A 403 -17.77 33.88 -65.56
N ARG A 404 -18.66 34.76 -65.08
CA ARG A 404 -19.09 34.82 -63.67
C ARG A 404 -20.39 34.09 -63.34
N PHE A 405 -21.11 33.57 -64.35
CA PHE A 405 -22.45 33.03 -64.17
C PHE A 405 -22.58 31.67 -64.84
N SER A 406 -23.17 30.70 -64.14
CA SER A 406 -23.57 29.42 -64.73
C SER A 406 -25.04 29.15 -64.41
N VAL A 407 -25.78 28.73 -65.43
CA VAL A 407 -27.18 28.31 -65.30
C VAL A 407 -27.19 26.81 -65.56
N THR A 408 -27.70 26.04 -64.60
CA THR A 408 -27.78 24.58 -64.70
C THR A 408 -29.24 24.17 -64.60
N ASP A 409 -29.70 23.30 -65.50
CA ASP A 409 -31.03 22.68 -65.40
C ASP A 409 -31.10 21.81 -64.14
N SER A 410 -32.16 22.01 -63.34
CA SER A 410 -32.50 21.08 -62.26
C SER A 410 -33.40 19.98 -62.85
N PRO A 411 -33.06 18.68 -62.68
CA PRO A 411 -33.86 17.58 -63.23
C PRO A 411 -35.21 17.36 -62.54
N TRP A 412 -35.60 18.21 -61.58
CA TRP A 412 -36.78 18.01 -60.76
C TRP A 412 -37.70 19.23 -60.79
N SER A 413 -38.84 19.02 -61.44
CA SER A 413 -40.07 19.83 -61.44
C SER A 413 -40.11 21.10 -62.31
N GLU A 414 -41.13 21.09 -63.15
CA GLU A 414 -41.63 22.19 -63.98
C GLU A 414 -41.85 23.45 -63.13
N SER A 415 -41.40 24.61 -63.64
CA SER A 415 -41.62 25.97 -63.12
C SER A 415 -40.68 26.50 -62.00
N GLY A 416 -39.39 26.16 -62.04
CA GLY A 416 -38.35 26.86 -61.26
C GLY A 416 -37.14 27.27 -62.11
N ILE A 417 -36.57 28.46 -61.85
CA ILE A 417 -35.27 28.88 -62.38
C ILE A 417 -34.29 28.92 -61.21
N THR A 418 -33.21 28.14 -61.28
CA THR A 418 -32.12 28.21 -60.31
C THR A 418 -31.01 29.08 -60.86
N LEU A 419 -30.69 30.16 -60.16
CA LEU A 419 -29.58 31.05 -60.50
C LEU A 419 -28.42 30.77 -59.54
N ASN A 420 -27.31 30.25 -60.07
CA ASN A 420 -26.09 30.01 -59.30
C ASN A 420 -25.09 31.14 -59.57
N TRP A 421 -24.48 31.67 -58.50
CA TRP A 421 -23.47 32.73 -58.59
C TRP A 421 -22.08 32.20 -58.25
N THR A 422 -21.10 32.51 -59.10
CA THR A 422 -19.69 32.21 -58.84
C THR A 422 -18.88 33.51 -58.87
N SER A 423 -18.35 33.92 -57.72
CA SER A 423 -17.40 35.03 -57.61
C SER A 423 -16.18 34.76 -58.50
N SER A 424 -15.73 35.73 -59.31
CA SER A 424 -14.52 35.62 -60.13
C SER A 424 -13.19 35.74 -59.36
N GLU A 425 -13.20 35.58 -58.04
CA GLU A 425 -11.99 35.39 -57.24
C GLU A 425 -11.93 33.95 -56.74
N GLY A 426 -11.20 33.09 -57.46
CA GLY A 426 -10.75 31.78 -56.97
C GLY A 426 -11.51 30.57 -57.51
N GLN A 427 -10.95 29.95 -58.55
CA GLN A 427 -11.21 28.54 -58.88
C GLN A 427 -10.80 27.61 -57.72
N ARG A 428 -11.67 26.65 -57.36
CA ARG A 428 -11.43 25.19 -57.28
C ARG A 428 -12.61 24.50 -56.57
N THR A 429 -13.43 23.74 -57.28
CA THR A 429 -13.38 22.28 -57.49
C THR A 429 -14.11 21.47 -56.40
N ILE A 430 -15.25 20.91 -56.82
CA ILE A 430 -15.83 19.58 -56.54
C ILE A 430 -15.55 18.96 -55.16
N LEU A 431 -16.62 18.67 -54.42
CA LEU A 431 -16.82 17.34 -53.82
C LEU A 431 -18.30 17.07 -53.54
N ASN A 432 -18.80 16.04 -54.23
CA ASN A 432 -19.92 15.21 -53.81
C ASN A 432 -19.82 14.90 -52.31
N HIS A 433 -20.91 15.01 -51.58
CA HIS A 433 -21.36 13.92 -50.72
C HIS A 433 -22.86 14.02 -50.47
N GLN A 434 -23.57 13.08 -51.08
CA GLN A 434 -24.77 12.49 -50.49
C GLN A 434 -24.40 11.96 -49.09
N ILE A 435 -25.25 12.23 -48.10
CA ILE A 435 -25.90 11.24 -47.23
C ILE A 435 -26.96 11.98 -46.38
N PRO A 436 -28.11 11.36 -46.10
CA PRO A 436 -29.33 12.02 -45.67
C PRO A 436 -29.45 12.06 -44.12
N PRO A 437 -30.65 12.22 -43.54
CA PRO A 437 -30.98 13.22 -42.54
C PRO A 437 -30.58 12.84 -41.10
N SER A 438 -30.20 13.84 -40.30
CA SER A 438 -30.46 13.83 -38.85
C SER A 438 -31.91 14.29 -38.61
N PRO A 439 -32.56 14.15 -37.43
CA PRO A 439 -32.08 13.68 -36.13
C PRO A 439 -33.10 12.76 -35.39
N LEU A 440 -32.81 12.41 -34.13
CA LEU A 440 -33.71 12.47 -32.95
C LEU A 440 -33.46 11.29 -31.99
N GLN A 441 -32.66 11.56 -30.94
CA GLN A 441 -32.96 11.00 -29.63
C GLN A 441 -33.75 12.04 -28.83
N PRO A 442 -34.90 11.66 -28.23
CA PRO A 442 -35.49 12.41 -27.13
C PRO A 442 -34.87 11.97 -25.80
N CYS A 443 -34.67 12.93 -24.91
CA CYS A 443 -34.57 12.69 -23.48
C CYS A 443 -35.93 12.19 -22.96
N LEU A 444 -35.95 11.20 -22.07
CA LEU A 444 -36.85 11.11 -20.91
C LEU A 444 -36.44 9.92 -20.03
N GLY A 445 -36.15 10.19 -18.76
CA GLY A 445 -35.91 9.16 -17.76
C GLY A 445 -37.21 8.57 -17.21
N ARG A 446 -37.09 7.39 -16.59
CA ARG A 446 -37.84 6.93 -15.40
C ARG A 446 -37.03 5.81 -14.75
N GLY A 447 -36.96 5.84 -13.42
CA GLY A 447 -36.21 4.91 -12.58
C GLY A 447 -36.88 3.53 -12.39
N PRO A 448 -36.63 2.86 -11.25
CA PRO A 448 -36.02 1.54 -11.20
C PRO A 448 -37.03 0.39 -11.09
N VAL A 449 -36.66 -0.80 -11.57
CA VAL A 449 -37.24 -2.07 -11.11
C VAL A 449 -36.14 -3.14 -11.01
N SER A 450 -36.06 -3.69 -9.81
CA SER A 450 -35.28 -4.83 -9.36
C SER A 450 -35.43 -6.06 -10.25
N GLN A 451 -34.34 -6.79 -10.51
CA GLN A 451 -34.39 -8.25 -10.60
C GLN A 451 -33.01 -8.87 -10.34
N VAL A 452 -33.07 -9.86 -9.46
CA VAL A 452 -32.04 -10.78 -8.97
C VAL A 452 -31.42 -11.60 -10.12
N PRO A 453 -30.16 -12.03 -9.97
CA PRO A 453 -29.86 -13.42 -10.32
C PRO A 453 -29.21 -14.16 -9.17
N SER A 454 -29.86 -15.25 -8.83
CA SER A 454 -29.39 -16.38 -8.07
C SER A 454 -28.24 -17.12 -8.78
N ARG A 455 -27.22 -17.47 -7.99
CA ARG A 455 -26.36 -18.67 -7.98
C ARG A 455 -24.87 -18.36 -7.93
N GLY A 456 -24.22 -18.92 -6.91
CA GLY A 456 -22.79 -18.88 -6.63
C GLY A 456 -22.59 -19.08 -5.14
#